data_AF-A0A1H0VZD7-F1
#
_entry.id   AF-A0A1H0VZD7-F1
#
_cell.length_a   1.000
_cell.length_b   1.000
_cell.length_c   1.000
_cell.angle_alpha   90.00
_cell.angle_beta   90.00
_cell.angle_gamma   90.00
#
_symmetry.space_group_name_H-M   'P 1'
#
loop_
_entity.id
_entity.type
_entity.pdbx_description
1 polymer ?
#
loop_
_entity_poly.entity_id
_entity_poly.type
_entity_poly.pdbx_seq_one_letter_code
_entity_poly.pdbx_strand_id
1 'polypeptide(L)'
;MAREPALRVRQRLHAALGPLLGTYRLSVDAVRPVCTVYLHLREADIGECMHRLMAALPMAEFGRIGCVAHDGPRPENPPTPEAFRVHA
;
A
#
# COMPACT_ATOMS: atom_id res chain seq x y z
N MET A 1 8.93 -19.98 -15.20
CA MET A 1 9.13 -18.67 -15.83
C MET A 1 8.06 -17.66 -15.35
N ALA A 2 8.00 -17.33 -14.06
CA ALA A 2 6.91 -16.50 -13.48
C ALA A 2 7.39 -15.17 -12.86
N ARG A 3 8.69 -14.85 -12.92
CA ARG A 3 9.27 -13.66 -12.26
C ARG A 3 9.06 -12.36 -13.04
N GLU A 4 9.01 -12.41 -14.37
CA GLU A 4 8.80 -11.24 -15.24
C GLU A 4 7.46 -10.52 -15.05
N PRO A 5 6.31 -11.21 -14.93
CA PRO A 5 5.04 -10.52 -14.71
C PRO A 5 4.97 -9.86 -13.33
N ALA A 6 5.47 -10.52 -12.28
CA ALA A 6 5.47 -10.00 -10.92
C ALA A 6 6.27 -8.70 -10.77
N LEU A 7 7.46 -8.63 -11.39
CA LEU A 7 8.30 -7.43 -11.33
C LEU A 7 7.67 -6.25 -12.07
N ARG A 8 7.09 -6.49 -13.25
CA ARG A 8 6.40 -5.44 -14.03
C ARG A 8 5.17 -4.90 -13.28
N VAL A 9 4.39 -5.79 -12.64
CA VAL A 9 3.27 -5.38 -11.78
C VAL A 9 3.77 -4.54 -10.61
N ARG A 10 4.83 -4.98 -9.92
CA ARG A 10 5.43 -4.21 -8.82
C ARG A 10 5.89 -2.82 -9.24
N GLN A 11 6.55 -2.71 -10.39
CA GLN A 11 7.06 -1.43 -10.92
C GLN A 11 5.92 -0.49 -11.29
N ARG A 12 4.87 -0.98 -11.98
CA ARG A 12 3.69 -0.17 -12.31
C ARG A 12 2.95 0.32 -11.06
N LEU A 13 2.76 -0.56 -10.09
CA LEU A 13 2.16 -0.19 -8.80
C LEU A 13 3.00 0.86 -8.07
N HIS A 14 4.32 0.69 -8.04
CA HIS A 14 5.21 1.65 -7.42
C HIS A 14 5.17 3.02 -8.12
N ALA A 15 5.16 3.05 -9.45
CA ALA A 15 5.08 4.30 -10.21
C ALA A 15 3.75 5.04 -9.98
N ALA A 16 2.64 4.30 -9.89
CA ALA A 16 1.31 4.88 -9.73
C ALA A 16 1.02 5.33 -8.28
N LEU A 17 1.46 4.54 -7.30
CA LEU A 17 1.04 4.68 -5.90
C LEU A 17 2.18 4.95 -4.93
N GLY A 18 3.44 4.83 -5.35
CA GLY A 18 4.61 5.09 -4.50
C GLY A 18 4.57 6.43 -3.77
N PRO A 19 4.07 7.53 -4.38
CA PRO A 19 3.92 8.81 -3.69
C PRO A 19 2.77 8.86 -2.65
N LEU A 20 1.78 7.97 -2.76
CA LEU A 20 0.60 7.91 -1.88
C LEU A 20 0.75 6.89 -0.74
N LEU A 21 1.59 5.87 -0.94
CA LEU A 21 1.70 4.73 -0.03
C LEU A 21 2.92 4.86 0.88
N GLY A 22 2.71 4.75 2.19
CA GLY A 22 3.80 4.55 3.14
C GLY A 22 4.42 3.15 3.03
N THR A 23 3.59 2.11 2.80
CA THR A 23 4.07 0.73 2.62
C THR A 23 3.01 -0.10 1.88
N TYR A 24 3.44 -1.07 1.07
CA TYR A 24 2.54 -2.05 0.45
C TYR A 24 3.20 -3.41 0.31
N ARG A 25 2.37 -4.45 0.26
CA ARG A 25 2.80 -5.83 0.01
C ARG A 25 2.12 -6.37 -1.24
N LEU A 26 2.91 -6.90 -2.16
CA LEU A 26 2.45 -7.63 -3.33
C LEU A 26 2.71 -9.12 -3.11
N SER A 27 1.65 -9.92 -3.14
CA SER A 27 1.71 -11.38 -3.19
C SER A 27 1.30 -11.82 -4.60
N VAL A 28 2.08 -12.70 -5.21
CA VAL A 28 1.77 -13.29 -6.51
C VAL A 28 1.50 -14.76 -6.30
N ASP A 29 0.32 -15.21 -6.71
CA ASP A 29 0.00 -16.62 -6.73
C ASP A 29 0.74 -17.25 -7.93
N ALA A 30 1.52 -18.31 -7.66
CA ALA A 30 2.28 -19.01 -8.71
C ALA A 30 1.43 -20.09 -9.41
N VAL A 31 0.31 -20.47 -8.81
CA VAL A 31 -0.62 -21.51 -9.28
C VAL A 31 -1.80 -20.87 -10.01
N ARG A 32 -2.32 -19.74 -9.50
CA ARG A 32 -3.36 -18.94 -10.16
C ARG A 32 -2.74 -17.68 -10.75
N PRO A 33 -3.18 -17.20 -11.93
CA PRO A 33 -2.67 -15.96 -12.54
C PRO A 33 -3.23 -14.71 -11.83
N VAL A 34 -3.16 -14.68 -10.49
CA VAL A 34 -3.75 -13.64 -9.64
C VAL A 34 -2.65 -12.97 -8.83
N CYS A 35 -2.70 -11.65 -8.75
CA CYS A 35 -1.88 -10.84 -7.87
C CYS A 35 -2.76 -10.25 -6.78
N THR A 36 -2.33 -10.38 -5.52
CA THR A 36 -3.00 -9.76 -4.38
C THR A 36 -2.12 -8.64 -3.85
N VAL A 37 -2.68 -7.43 -3.79
CA VAL A 37 -2.00 -6.25 -3.25
C VAL A 37 -2.64 -5.87 -1.93
N TYR A 38 -1.82 -5.75 -0.90
CA TYR A 38 -2.21 -5.20 0.39
C TYR A 38 -1.65 -3.78 0.48
N LEU A 39 -2.55 -2.82 0.67
CA LEU A 39 -2.25 -1.39 0.71
C LEU A 39 -2.59 -0.86 2.09
N HIS A 40 -1.66 -0.09 2.67
CA HIS A 40 -1.96 0.69 3.86
C HIS A 40 -2.27 2.12 3.42
N LEU A 41 -3.53 2.52 3.57
CA LEU A 41 -4.08 3.79 3.11
C LEU A 41 -4.95 4.38 4.21
N ARG A 42 -5.09 5.72 4.23
CA ARG A 42 -6.16 6.37 4.99
C ARG A 42 -7.47 6.17 4.24
N GLU A 43 -8.59 6.13 4.96
CA GLU A 43 -9.90 5.95 4.34
C GLU A 43 -10.22 7.03 3.29
N ALA A 44 -9.83 8.28 3.55
CA ALA A 44 -9.99 9.39 2.62
C ALA A 44 -9.23 9.21 1.29
N ASP A 45 -8.16 8.42 1.28
CA ASP A 45 -7.30 8.21 0.10
C ASP A 45 -7.76 7.02 -0.76
N ILE A 46 -8.77 6.24 -0.34
CA ILE A 46 -9.24 5.04 -1.04
C ILE A 46 -9.69 5.38 -2.47
N GLY A 47 -10.49 6.45 -2.64
CA GLY A 47 -11.01 6.85 -3.94
C GLY A 47 -9.90 7.20 -4.93
N GLU A 48 -8.97 8.06 -4.52
CA GLU A 48 -7.81 8.46 -5.32
C GLU A 48 -6.90 7.26 -5.63
N CYS A 49 -6.67 6.39 -4.65
CA CYS A 49 -5.88 5.18 -4.85
C CYS A 49 -6.52 4.25 -5.88
N MET A 50 -7.84 4.01 -5.79
CA MET A 50 -8.55 3.17 -6.76
C MET A 50 -8.53 3.78 -8.16
N HIS A 51 -8.69 5.10 -8.28
CA HIS A 51 -8.59 5.80 -9.55
C HIS A 51 -7.21 5.58 -10.20
N ARG A 52 -6.12 5.78 -9.45
CA ARG A 52 -4.76 5.57 -9.95
C ARG A 52 -4.46 4.11 -10.29
N LEU A 53 -4.99 3.17 -9.50
CA LEU A 53 -4.88 1.74 -9.77
C LEU A 53 -5.52 1.37 -11.12
N MET A 54 -6.75 1.79 -11.33
CA MET A 54 -7.48 1.54 -12.58
C MET A 54 -6.79 2.20 -13.78
N ALA A 55 -6.25 3.42 -13.60
CA ALA A 55 -5.50 4.11 -14.65
C ALA A 55 -4.17 3.40 -15.00
N ALA A 56 -3.44 2.91 -14.01
CA ALA A 56 -2.15 2.25 -14.21
C ALA A 56 -2.27 0.79 -14.69
N LEU A 57 -3.39 0.15 -14.38
CA LEU A 57 -3.69 -1.24 -14.71
C LEU A 57 -5.09 -1.35 -15.35
N PRO A 58 -5.28 -0.81 -16.56
CA PRO A 58 -6.60 -0.73 -17.20
C PRO A 58 -7.18 -2.10 -17.58
N MET A 59 -6.34 -3.14 -17.69
CA MET A 59 -6.76 -4.51 -17.97
C MET A 59 -6.90 -5.36 -16.70
N ALA A 60 -6.70 -4.79 -15.51
CA ALA A 60 -6.84 -5.55 -14.27
C ALA A 60 -8.31 -5.74 -13.91
N GLU A 61 -8.69 -6.98 -13.67
CA GLU A 61 -9.98 -7.34 -13.09
C GLU A 61 -9.84 -7.29 -11.56
N PHE A 62 -10.47 -6.31 -10.92
CA PHE A 62 -10.41 -6.15 -9.47
C PHE A 62 -11.45 -7.05 -8.80
N GLY A 63 -10.99 -7.89 -7.88
CA GLY A 63 -11.86 -8.69 -7.02
C GLY A 63 -12.47 -7.87 -5.87
N ARG A 64 -12.95 -8.58 -4.85
CA ARG A 64 -13.56 -7.96 -3.66
C ARG A 64 -12.54 -7.08 -2.93
N ILE A 65 -12.90 -5.82 -2.66
CA ILE A 65 -12.11 -4.92 -1.80
C ILE A 65 -12.52 -5.20 -0.35
N GLY A 66 -11.57 -5.64 0.47
CA GLY A 66 -11.76 -5.81 1.91
C GLY A 66 -11.09 -4.67 2.66
N CYS A 67 -11.84 -3.92 3.46
CA CYS A 67 -11.28 -2.97 4.40
C CYS A 67 -10.78 -3.75 5.63
N VAL A 68 -9.47 -3.69 5.90
CA VAL A 68 -8.93 -4.19 7.17
C VAL A 68 -9.01 -3.03 8.15
N ALA A 69 -9.85 -3.15 9.18
CA ALA A 69 -9.86 -2.17 10.26
C ALA A 69 -8.46 -2.15 10.89
N HIS A 70 -7.84 -0.98 10.95
CA HIS A 70 -6.57 -0.81 11.64
C HIS A 70 -6.85 -0.86 13.15
N ASP A 71 -6.77 -2.04 13.74
CA ASP A 71 -6.66 -2.21 15.20
C ASP A 71 -5.20 -1.90 15.58
N GLY A 72 -4.80 -0.64 15.41
CA GLY A 72 -3.55 -0.12 15.94
C GLY A 72 -3.80 0.41 17.35
N PRO A 73 -2.89 0.20 18.33
CA PRO A 73 -3.04 0.82 19.63
C PRO A 73 -3.09 2.35 19.43
N ARG A 74 -4.18 2.96 19.88
CA ARG A 74 -4.33 4.40 20.00
C ARG A 74 -3.08 4.93 20.72
N PRO A 75 -2.32 5.90 20.18
CA PRO A 75 -1.25 6.51 20.95
C PRO A 75 -1.90 7.25 22.13
N GLU A 76 -1.83 6.63 23.30
CA GLU A 76 -2.25 7.22 24.56
C GLU A 76 -1.22 8.27 24.98
N ASN A 77 -1.57 9.53 24.72
CA ASN A 77 -0.90 10.77 25.12
C ASN A 77 0.47 11.09 24.47
N PRO A 78 0.72 12.37 24.14
CA PRO A 78 2.07 12.83 23.83
C PRO A 78 2.90 12.88 25.12
N PRO A 79 4.13 12.34 25.16
CA PRO A 79 5.06 12.71 26.21
C PRO A 79 5.42 14.20 26.05
N THR A 80 5.28 14.93 27.16
CA THR A 80 5.72 16.29 27.42
C THR A 80 7.08 16.59 26.79
N PRO A 81 7.32 17.77 26.19
CA PRO A 81 8.61 18.10 25.61
C PRO A 81 9.67 18.34 26.70
N GLU A 82 10.31 17.29 27.19
CA GLU A 82 11.56 17.44 27.94
C GLU A 82 12.74 17.62 26.97
N ALA A 83 13.11 18.90 26.84
CA ALA A 83 14.45 19.43 26.65
C ALA A 83 15.45 18.55 25.88
N PHE A 84 15.59 18.89 24.60
CA PHE A 84 16.79 18.63 23.81
C PHE A 84 18.03 19.20 24.55
N ARG A 85 18.85 18.36 25.17
CA ARG A 85 20.20 18.72 25.61
C ARG A 85 21.22 17.94 24.79
N VAL A 86 21.87 18.67 23.88
CA VAL A 86 23.10 18.24 23.20
C VAL A 86 24.25 18.49 24.16
N HIS A 87 25.03 17.46 24.48
CA HIS A 87 26.37 17.64 25.01
C HIS A 87 27.37 17.40 23.87
N ALA A 88 28.23 18.39 23.68
CA ALA A 88 29.41 18.35 22.80
C ALA A 88 30.55 17.54 23.45
#